data_AF-A0A3D3RM40-F1
#
_entry.id   AF-A0A3D3RM40-F1
#
_cell.length_a   1.000
_cell.length_b   1.000
_cell.length_c   1.000
_cell.angle_alpha   90.00
_cell.angle_beta   90.00
_cell.angle_gamma   90.00
#
_symmetry.space_group_name_H-M   'P 1'
#
loop_
_entity.id
_entity.type
_entity.pdbx_description
1 polymer ?
#
loop_
_entity_poly.entity_id
_entity_poly.type
_entity_poly.pdbx_seq_one_letter_code
_entity_poly.pdbx_strand_id
1 'polypeptide(L)'
;FIEFVDIAGLVKGASKGEGLGNQFLANIREVDAIVHVVRCFEDSNIVHVDGSISPLRDIETINFELIFSDIEILDRRIAKSSKGAKNDKNLAKEVELLNRIKTHLEEGKLAKTFELDNEDEEEIFNSCNLLTAKPVIFAANVNEDSMADDGATNEFVA
;
A
#
# COMPACT_ATOMS: atom_id res chain seq x y z
N PHE A 1 -3.10 -2.07 -24.15
CA PHE A 1 -2.72 -3.43 -23.74
C PHE A 1 -2.58 -3.41 -22.23
N ILE A 2 -3.03 -4.44 -21.53
CA ILE A 2 -2.91 -4.54 -20.06
C ILE A 2 -1.96 -5.71 -19.79
N GLU A 3 -0.94 -5.47 -18.97
CA GLU A 3 0.02 -6.48 -18.53
C GLU A 3 -0.19 -6.77 -17.05
N PHE A 4 -0.17 -8.05 -16.69
CA PHE A 4 -0.27 -8.50 -15.31
C PHE A 4 1.06 -9.09 -14.86
N VAL A 5 1.56 -8.59 -13.73
CA VAL A 5 2.74 -9.14 -13.07
C VAL A 5 2.26 -9.88 -11.83
N ASP A 6 2.58 -11.18 -11.75
CA ASP A 6 2.32 -11.96 -10.55
C ASP A 6 3.36 -11.63 -9.48
N ILE A 7 2.89 -11.34 -8.27
CA ILE A 7 3.73 -10.94 -7.14
C ILE A 7 3.49 -11.93 -6.01
N ALA A 8 4.54 -12.64 -5.60
CA ALA A 8 4.48 -13.67 -4.55
C ALA A 8 3.87 -13.14 -3.25
N GLY A 9 3.11 -13.95 -2.50
CA GLY A 9 2.34 -13.46 -1.34
C GLY A 9 3.17 -12.70 -0.27
N LEU A 10 2.64 -11.55 0.18
CA LEU A 10 3.19 -10.79 1.28
C LEU A 10 2.82 -11.41 2.62
N VAL A 11 3.80 -11.50 3.53
CA VAL A 11 3.57 -11.88 4.93
C VAL A 11 3.85 -10.69 5.84
N LYS A 12 3.22 -10.70 7.04
CA LYS A 12 3.49 -9.70 8.09
C LYS A 12 4.99 -9.55 8.34
N GLY A 13 5.46 -8.32 8.44
CA GLY A 13 6.85 -7.95 8.70
C GLY A 13 7.71 -7.76 7.45
N ALA A 14 7.13 -7.74 6.26
CA ALA A 14 7.86 -7.54 5.00
C ALA A 14 8.55 -6.18 4.89
N SER A 15 7.97 -5.16 5.51
CA SER A 15 8.56 -3.81 5.60
C SER A 15 9.84 -3.75 6.42
N LYS A 16 10.09 -4.70 7.34
CA LYS A 16 11.28 -4.70 8.23
C LYS A 16 12.59 -5.12 7.56
N GLY A 17 12.59 -5.34 6.24
CA GLY A 17 13.80 -5.44 5.43
C GLY A 17 14.56 -6.78 5.46
N GLU A 18 14.07 -7.79 6.18
CA GLU A 18 14.66 -9.14 6.20
C GLU A 18 13.92 -10.09 5.25
N GLY A 19 14.61 -10.63 4.23
CA GLY A 19 14.12 -11.73 3.39
C GLY A 19 13.25 -11.34 2.18
N LEU A 20 12.33 -12.23 1.79
CA LEU A 20 11.53 -12.14 0.56
C LEU A 20 10.60 -10.90 0.50
N GLY A 21 10.25 -10.31 1.65
CA GLY A 21 9.35 -9.15 1.72
C GLY A 21 9.88 -7.91 1.00
N ASN A 22 11.19 -7.68 1.01
CA ASN A 22 11.78 -6.54 0.29
C ASN A 22 11.76 -6.72 -1.24
N GLN A 23 11.88 -7.97 -1.73
CA GLN A 23 11.76 -8.26 -3.16
C GLN A 23 10.31 -8.06 -3.63
N PHE A 24 9.33 -8.40 -2.80
CA PHE A 24 7.93 -8.12 -3.06
C PHE A 24 7.64 -6.63 -3.25
N LEU A 25 8.09 -5.81 -2.29
CA LEU A 25 7.87 -4.37 -2.33
C LEU A 25 8.56 -3.74 -3.55
N ALA A 26 9.73 -4.25 -3.95
CA ALA A 26 10.41 -3.82 -5.17
C ALA A 26 9.56 -4.11 -6.43
N ASN A 27 8.96 -5.29 -6.53
CA ASN A 27 8.09 -5.63 -7.68
C ASN A 27 6.85 -4.72 -7.74
N ILE A 28 6.25 -4.36 -6.60
CA ILE A 28 5.12 -3.40 -6.59
C ILE A 28 5.56 -2.01 -7.07
N ARG A 29 6.81 -1.60 -6.83
CA ARG A 29 7.28 -0.28 -7.30
C ARG A 29 7.28 -0.16 -8.82
N GLU A 30 7.45 -1.28 -9.53
CA GLU A 30 7.54 -1.34 -10.99
C GLU A 30 6.17 -1.43 -11.69
N VAL A 31 5.06 -1.53 -10.95
CA VAL A 31 3.71 -1.59 -11.53
C VAL A 31 2.94 -0.29 -11.32
N ASP A 32 1.97 -0.01 -12.19
CA ASP A 32 1.16 1.21 -12.12
C ASP A 32 -0.04 1.09 -11.17
N ALA A 33 -0.57 -0.12 -10.98
CA ALA A 33 -1.74 -0.39 -10.16
C ALA A 33 -1.66 -1.78 -9.50
N ILE A 34 -2.34 -1.93 -8.37
CA ILE A 34 -2.34 -3.16 -7.58
C ILE A 34 -3.70 -3.84 -7.70
N VAL A 35 -3.71 -5.14 -8.04
CA VAL A 35 -4.89 -5.99 -7.85
C VAL A 35 -4.70 -6.78 -6.57
N HIS A 36 -5.43 -6.40 -5.52
CA HIS A 36 -5.40 -7.11 -4.26
C HIS A 36 -6.46 -8.20 -4.26
N VAL A 37 -6.01 -9.45 -4.43
CA VAL A 37 -6.88 -10.62 -4.26
C VAL A 37 -7.12 -10.84 -2.77
N VAL A 38 -8.39 -10.89 -2.37
CA VAL A 38 -8.80 -11.04 -0.97
C VAL A 38 -9.63 -12.31 -0.84
N ARG A 39 -9.30 -13.15 0.14
CA ARG A 39 -10.00 -14.43 0.35
C ARG A 39 -11.36 -14.17 1.02
N CYS A 40 -12.43 -14.50 0.32
CA CYS A 40 -13.82 -14.35 0.75
C CYS A 40 -14.57 -15.71 0.71
N PHE A 41 -13.87 -16.80 1.01
CA PHE A 41 -14.45 -18.14 1.10
C PHE A 41 -13.75 -19.00 2.15
N GLU A 42 -14.52 -19.90 2.76
CA GLU A 42 -14.01 -20.92 3.67
C GLU A 42 -13.71 -22.22 2.93
N ASP A 43 -12.60 -22.87 3.27
CA ASP A 43 -12.27 -24.23 2.83
C ASP A 43 -11.42 -24.90 3.92
N SER A 44 -11.90 -26.02 4.45
CA SER A 44 -11.23 -26.79 5.51
C SER A 44 -9.87 -27.36 5.09
N ASN A 45 -9.60 -27.44 3.79
CA ASN A 45 -8.32 -27.93 3.26
C ASN A 45 -7.26 -26.83 3.12
N ILE A 46 -7.63 -25.55 3.30
CA ILE A 46 -6.74 -24.40 3.08
C ILE A 46 -6.59 -23.60 4.38
N VAL A 47 -5.45 -23.79 5.06
CA VAL A 47 -5.11 -23.07 6.28
C VAL A 47 -4.83 -21.59 5.99
N HIS A 48 -5.46 -20.70 6.76
CA HIS A 48 -5.17 -19.26 6.72
C HIS A 48 -3.97 -18.94 7.63
N VAL A 49 -3.09 -18.02 7.22
CA VAL A 49 -1.86 -17.68 7.98
C VAL A 49 -2.17 -17.15 9.38
N ASP A 50 -3.28 -16.43 9.53
CA ASP A 50 -3.79 -15.89 10.80
C ASP A 50 -4.78 -16.85 11.52
N GLY A 51 -4.94 -18.09 11.03
CA GLY A 51 -5.81 -19.12 11.63
C GLY A 51 -7.31 -18.89 11.49
N SER A 52 -7.74 -17.72 11.03
CA SER A 52 -9.13 -17.39 10.67
C SER A 52 -9.15 -16.54 9.40
N ILE A 53 -10.27 -16.56 8.68
CA ILE A 53 -10.48 -15.74 7.48
C ILE A 53 -11.11 -14.41 7.90
N SER A 54 -10.54 -13.29 7.44
CA SER A 54 -11.12 -11.96 7.65
C SER A 54 -10.63 -11.02 6.56
N PRO A 55 -11.45 -10.79 5.50
CA PRO A 55 -11.07 -9.95 4.36
C PRO A 55 -10.55 -8.58 4.77
N LEU A 56 -11.25 -7.91 5.72
CA LEU A 56 -10.88 -6.59 6.20
C LEU A 56 -9.51 -6.59 6.88
N ARG A 57 -9.24 -7.58 7.74
CA ARG A 57 -7.95 -7.70 8.42
C ARG A 57 -6.82 -7.98 7.43
N ASP A 58 -7.08 -8.77 6.41
CA ASP A 58 -6.09 -9.10 5.38
C ASP A 58 -5.74 -7.85 4.56
N ILE A 59 -6.75 -7.08 4.15
CA ILE A 59 -6.58 -5.78 3.49
C ILE A 59 -5.80 -4.80 4.37
N GLU A 60 -6.16 -4.66 5.64
CA GLU A 60 -5.47 -3.80 6.60
C GLU A 60 -4.01 -4.22 6.76
N THR A 61 -3.75 -5.53 6.87
CA THR A 61 -2.39 -6.06 6.99
C THR A 61 -1.52 -5.64 5.81
N ILE A 62 -2.01 -5.81 4.58
CA ILE A 62 -1.27 -5.38 3.39
C ILE A 62 -1.10 -3.86 3.37
N ASN A 63 -2.16 -3.10 3.63
CA ASN A 63 -2.09 -1.63 3.68
C ASN A 63 -1.03 -1.14 4.66
N PHE A 64 -0.97 -1.70 5.87
CA PHE A 64 0.05 -1.33 6.85
C PHE A 64 1.47 -1.64 6.39
N GLU A 65 1.71 -2.80 5.75
CA GLU A 65 3.04 -3.11 5.22
C GLU A 65 3.47 -2.12 4.12
N LEU A 66 2.54 -1.72 3.24
CA LEU A 66 2.82 -0.71 2.22
C LEU A 66 3.08 0.67 2.85
N ILE A 67 2.27 1.06 3.85
CA ILE A 67 2.44 2.30 4.62
C ILE A 67 3.82 2.34 5.29
N PHE A 68 4.23 1.26 5.96
CA PHE A 68 5.53 1.21 6.62
C PHE A 68 6.68 1.34 5.62
N SER A 69 6.58 0.71 4.45
CA SER A 69 7.57 0.87 3.38
C SER A 69 7.67 2.33 2.89
N ASP A 70 6.53 3.00 2.73
CA ASP A 70 6.49 4.40 2.31
C ASP A 70 7.06 5.33 3.38
N ILE A 71 6.74 5.14 4.66
CA ILE A 71 7.30 5.91 5.78
C ILE A 71 8.83 5.81 5.80
N GLU A 72 9.41 4.62 5.62
CA GLU A 72 10.87 4.46 5.59
C GLU A 72 11.55 5.24 4.46
N ILE A 73 10.88 5.37 3.31
CA ILE A 73 11.38 6.15 2.18
C ILE A 73 11.29 7.64 2.48
N LEU A 74 10.14 8.08 3.03
CA LEU A 74 9.95 9.47 3.45
C LEU A 74 11.01 9.85 4.48
N ASP A 75 11.28 9.02 5.48
CA ASP A 75 12.31 9.28 6.49
C ASP A 75 13.71 9.46 5.89
N ARG A 76 14.09 8.58 4.96
CA ARG A 76 15.37 8.69 4.24
C ARG A 76 15.45 9.98 3.43
N ARG A 77 14.35 10.36 2.75
CA ARG A 77 14.28 11.56 1.92
C ARG A 77 14.28 12.83 2.77
N ILE A 78 13.48 12.90 3.83
CA ILE A 78 13.44 13.99 4.82
C ILE A 78 14.83 14.21 5.41
N ALA A 79 15.51 13.15 5.85
CA ALA A 79 16.85 13.26 6.45
C ALA A 79 17.89 13.83 5.47
N LYS A 80 17.76 13.53 4.17
CA LYS A 80 18.62 14.07 3.11
C LYS A 80 18.30 15.54 2.83
N SER A 81 17.04 15.87 2.54
CA SER A 81 16.60 17.23 2.17
C SER A 81 16.75 18.22 3.34
N SER A 82 16.55 17.78 4.58
CA SER A 82 16.70 18.63 5.79
C SER A 82 18.11 19.20 5.96
N LYS A 83 19.15 18.52 5.44
CA LYS A 83 20.53 19.03 5.49
C LYS A 83 20.71 20.28 4.62
N GLY A 84 20.02 20.35 3.48
CA GLY A 84 20.09 21.46 2.53
C GLY A 84 19.03 22.54 2.76
N ALA A 85 17.91 22.19 3.40
CA ALA A 85 16.76 23.08 3.63
C ALA A 85 17.08 24.41 4.35
N LYS A 86 18.17 24.47 5.13
CA LYS A 86 18.59 25.71 5.80
C LYS A 86 18.96 26.83 4.82
N ASN A 87 19.45 26.47 3.64
CA ASN A 87 19.96 27.42 2.64
C ASN A 87 19.15 27.43 1.35
N ASP A 88 18.18 26.52 1.20
CA ASP A 88 17.37 26.35 -0.01
C ASP A 88 15.89 26.29 0.36
N LYS A 89 15.12 27.27 -0.14
CA LYS A 89 13.68 27.38 0.12
C LYS A 89 12.88 26.24 -0.52
N ASN A 90 13.32 25.70 -1.63
CA ASN A 90 12.63 24.59 -2.30
C ASN A 90 12.80 23.30 -1.48
N LEU A 91 14.00 23.04 -0.95
CA LEU A 91 14.22 21.93 -0.04
C LEU A 91 13.46 22.10 1.29
N ALA A 92 13.30 23.32 1.78
CA ALA A 92 12.48 23.59 2.96
C ALA A 92 11.01 23.23 2.73
N LYS A 93 10.43 23.65 1.59
CA LYS A 93 9.07 23.28 1.19
C LYS A 93 8.90 21.77 1.02
N GLU A 94 9.87 21.10 0.38
CA GLU A 94 9.85 19.65 0.22
C GLU A 94 9.80 18.96 1.59
N VAL A 95 10.69 19.34 2.52
CA VAL A 95 10.71 18.75 3.86
C VAL A 95 9.39 18.96 4.61
N GLU A 96 8.79 20.14 4.50
CA GLU A 96 7.48 20.43 5.10
C GLU A 96 6.39 19.50 4.57
N LEU A 97 6.28 19.36 3.25
CA LEU A 97 5.31 18.46 2.60
C LEU A 97 5.56 17.00 2.99
N LEU A 98 6.81 16.52 2.92
CA LEU A 98 7.13 15.14 3.25
C LEU A 98 6.78 14.79 4.71
N ASN A 99 6.95 15.74 5.64
CA ASN A 99 6.52 15.55 7.03
C ASN A 99 4.99 15.46 7.15
N ARG A 100 4.23 16.29 6.43
CA ARG A 100 2.75 16.21 6.41
C ARG A 100 2.26 14.86 5.88
N ILE A 101 2.82 14.41 4.75
CA ILE A 101 2.50 13.10 4.17
C ILE A 101 2.84 11.99 5.16
N LYS A 102 4.03 12.05 5.77
CA LYS A 102 4.44 11.07 6.78
C LYS A 102 3.45 10.99 7.94
N THR A 103 3.03 12.12 8.51
CA THR A 103 2.04 12.13 9.59
C THR A 103 0.70 11.52 9.15
N HIS A 104 0.23 11.80 7.94
CA HIS A 104 -0.97 11.18 7.38
C HIS A 104 -0.84 9.65 7.28
N LEU A 105 0.33 9.15 6.84
CA LEU A 105 0.63 7.72 6.80
C LEU A 105 0.70 7.08 8.20
N GLU A 106 1.29 7.78 9.18
CA GLU A 106 1.37 7.33 10.58
C GLU A 106 -0.01 7.21 11.24
N GLU A 107 -1.01 7.93 10.75
CA GLU A 107 -2.43 7.78 11.14
C GLU A 107 -3.11 6.57 10.48
N GLY A 108 -2.38 5.76 9.71
CA GLY A 108 -2.90 4.57 9.02
C GLY A 108 -3.66 4.89 7.72
N LYS A 109 -3.58 6.13 7.23
CA LYS A 109 -4.24 6.55 5.99
C LYS A 109 -3.31 6.32 4.79
N LEU A 110 -3.88 5.98 3.64
CA LEU A 110 -3.11 5.73 2.42
C LEU A 110 -2.67 7.05 1.76
N ALA A 111 -1.50 7.09 1.12
CA ALA A 111 -1.02 8.30 0.45
C ALA A 111 -1.99 8.82 -0.61
N LYS A 112 -2.71 7.94 -1.32
CA LYS A 112 -3.71 8.34 -2.33
C LYS A 112 -4.86 9.19 -1.78
N THR A 113 -5.08 9.19 -0.46
CA THR A 113 -6.12 10.00 0.20
C THR A 113 -5.56 11.25 0.85
N PHE A 114 -4.29 11.58 0.63
CA PHE A 114 -3.69 12.82 1.10
C PHE A 114 -4.16 13.98 0.22
N GLU A 115 -4.54 15.08 0.84
CA GLU A 115 -4.96 16.30 0.13
C GLU A 115 -3.73 17.16 -0.17
N LEU A 116 -3.53 17.45 -1.45
CA LEU A 116 -2.46 18.31 -1.97
C LEU A 116 -3.02 19.71 -2.22
N ASP A 117 -2.25 20.73 -1.87
CA ASP A 117 -2.73 22.12 -1.92
C ASP A 117 -2.50 22.79 -3.29
N ASN A 118 -1.49 22.34 -4.05
CA ASN A 118 -1.06 22.98 -5.30
C ASN A 118 -0.22 22.03 -6.19
N GLU A 119 0.03 22.47 -7.43
CA GLU A 119 0.79 21.71 -8.44
C GLU A 119 2.24 21.43 -8.01
N ASP A 120 2.91 22.35 -7.30
CA ASP A 120 4.27 22.11 -6.78
C ASP A 120 4.30 20.92 -5.80
N GLU A 121 3.28 20.80 -4.94
CA GLU A 121 3.16 19.66 -4.03
C GLU A 121 2.88 18.36 -4.77
N GLU A 122 2.05 18.39 -5.82
CA GLU A 122 1.75 17.24 -6.64
C GLU A 122 3.01 16.69 -7.34
N GLU A 123 3.86 17.57 -7.89
CA GLU A 123 5.14 17.16 -8.49
C GLU A 123 6.05 16.47 -7.48
N ILE A 124 6.17 17.02 -6.26
CA ILE A 124 6.98 16.43 -5.19
C ILE A 124 6.39 15.08 -4.75
N PHE A 125 5.07 15.02 -4.55
CA PHE A 125 4.35 13.81 -4.17
C PHE A 125 4.58 12.68 -5.18
N ASN A 126 4.35 12.96 -6.47
CA ASN A 126 4.54 11.98 -7.55
C ASN A 126 6.00 11.51 -7.66
N SER A 127 6.97 12.40 -7.41
CA SER A 127 8.39 12.04 -7.40
C SER A 127 8.79 11.07 -6.29
N CYS A 128 7.96 10.88 -5.25
CA CYS A 128 8.24 9.94 -4.17
C CYS A 128 7.96 8.47 -4.54
N ASN A 129 7.19 8.22 -5.61
CA ASN A 129 6.77 6.88 -6.04
C ASN A 129 6.27 6.01 -4.85
N LEU A 130 5.37 6.58 -4.06
CA LEU A 130 4.78 5.93 -2.88
C LEU A 130 3.90 4.76 -3.32
N LEU A 131 4.03 3.62 -2.64
CA LEU A 131 3.25 2.42 -2.91
C LEU A 131 1.77 2.65 -2.65
N THR A 132 1.46 3.34 -1.55
CA THR A 132 0.09 3.63 -1.10
C THR A 132 -0.59 4.75 -1.89
N ALA A 133 0.12 5.37 -2.84
CA ALA A 133 -0.45 6.29 -3.81
C ALA A 133 -1.05 5.56 -5.04
N LYS A 134 -0.64 4.31 -5.29
CA LYS A 134 -1.08 3.56 -6.47
C LYS A 134 -2.58 3.21 -6.37
N PRO A 135 -3.31 3.20 -7.50
CA PRO A 135 -4.65 2.66 -7.56
C PRO A 135 -4.69 1.19 -7.11
N VAL A 136 -5.74 0.82 -6.39
CA VAL A 136 -5.96 -0.56 -5.89
C VAL A 136 -7.32 -1.04 -6.35
N ILE A 137 -7.34 -2.21 -6.97
CA ILE A 137 -8.55 -2.97 -7.32
C ILE A 137 -8.64 -4.14 -6.35
N PHE A 138 -9.73 -4.26 -5.61
CA PHE A 138 -9.98 -5.43 -4.77
C PHE A 138 -10.67 -6.51 -5.60
N ALA A 139 -10.06 -7.69 -5.66
CA ALA A 139 -10.63 -8.87 -6.27
C ALA A 139 -11.09 -9.82 -5.16
N ALA A 140 -12.39 -9.79 -4.85
CA ALA A 140 -12.98 -10.71 -3.89
C ALA A 140 -12.98 -12.12 -4.48
N ASN A 141 -12.18 -13.00 -3.89
CA ASN A 141 -12.12 -14.40 -4.29
C ASN A 141 -13.17 -15.18 -3.50
N VAL A 142 -14.22 -15.63 -4.18
CA VAL A 142 -15.35 -16.37 -3.60
C VAL A 142 -15.42 -17.79 -4.17
N ASN A 143 -16.16 -18.68 -3.52
CA ASN A 143 -16.49 -19.99 -4.07
C ASN A 143 -17.48 -19.87 -5.25
N GLU A 144 -17.47 -20.86 -6.13
CA GLU A 144 -18.33 -20.89 -7.33
C GLU A 144 -19.83 -20.73 -6.98
N ASP A 145 -20.28 -21.31 -5.85
CA ASP A 145 -21.66 -21.21 -5.40
C ASP A 145 -22.10 -19.77 -5.07
N SER A 146 -21.18 -18.93 -4.59
CA SER A 146 -21.44 -17.50 -4.32
C SER A 146 -21.33 -16.62 -5.57
N MET A 147 -20.92 -17.17 -6.72
CA MET A 147 -20.89 -16.39 -7.96
C MET A 147 -22.27 -16.22 -8.59
N ALA A 148 -23.25 -17.05 -8.21
CA ALA A 148 -24.59 -17.03 -8.80
C ALA A 148 -25.39 -15.76 -8.49
N ASP A 149 -25.04 -15.03 -7.44
CA ASP A 149 -25.67 -13.77 -7.00
C ASP A 149 -24.67 -12.61 -6.84
N ASP A 150 -23.54 -12.68 -7.54
CA ASP A 150 -22.42 -11.72 -7.42
C ASP A 150 -21.88 -11.57 -5.98
N GLY A 151 -22.01 -12.60 -5.15
CA GLY A 151 -21.54 -12.61 -3.77
C GLY A 151 -22.43 -11.84 -2.80
N ALA A 152 -23.64 -11.45 -3.21
CA ALA A 152 -24.55 -10.64 -2.38
C ALA A 152 -24.95 -11.32 -1.07
N THR A 153 -24.97 -12.65 -1.02
CA THR A 153 -25.26 -13.42 0.20
C THR A 153 -24.01 -13.88 0.95
N ASN A 154 -22.81 -13.53 0.47
CA ASN A 154 -21.55 -13.92 1.10
C ASN A 154 -21.17 -12.94 2.22
N GLU A 155 -21.07 -13.45 3.45
CA GLU A 155 -20.75 -12.66 4.66
C GLU A 155 -19.40 -11.93 4.60
N PHE A 156 -18.51 -12.31 3.69
CA PHE A 156 -17.20 -11.70 3.48
C PHE A 156 -17.19 -10.58 2.43
N VAL A 157 -18.27 -10.41 1.67
CA VAL A 157 -18.40 -9.44 0.56
C VAL A 157 -19.52 -8.44 0.80
N ALA A 158 -20.59 -8.86 1.49
CA ALA A 158 -21.79 -8.07 1.78
C ALA A 158 -21.56 -6.90 2.76
#